data_AF-A0A2E9Z6B9-F1
#
_entry.id   AF-A0A2E9Z6B9-F1
#
_cell.length_a   1.000
_cell.length_b   1.000
_cell.length_c   1.000
_cell.angle_alpha   90.00
_cell.angle_beta   90.00
_cell.angle_gamma   90.00
#
_symmetry.space_group_name_H-M   'P 1'
#
loop_
_entity.id
_entity.type
_entity.pdbx_description
1 polymer ?
#
loop_
_entity_poly.entity_id
_entity_poly.type
_entity_poly.pdbx_seq_one_letter_code
_entity_poly.pdbx_strand_id
1 'polypeptide(L)'
;MPEPIIYLNGLFWPLNQAKVSVQDRGFIYGDGLFETLRAYSKKVFRLEEHLDRLMKSTSMIFLELPMTRNEIRSAIYRTLEINGLSESIIRLTITRGEQEPGININYDAPPTVVIQARPVTSLPEYAYENGVSVSLFKNCAPRVSGIFSQIKSCNFLSQIVLRERALKEDSYEGIMLDHNNCVAEGTTSNIFIVKNNQLVTPELNEYVLPGVTRQVVFELAEANDIICKEQAVMENYIYEADEAFITNTGIEILPVCSVNQRQIGNGEPGPITRQLHGLFLKSFVDLY
;
A
#
# COMPACT_ATOMS: atom_id res chain seq x y z
N MET A 1 -6.44 16.76 -20.62
CA MET A 1 -5.05 16.53 -20.16
C MET A 1 -4.27 15.92 -21.31
N PRO A 2 -2.97 16.24 -21.47
CA PRO A 2 -2.13 15.54 -22.45
C PRO A 2 -2.13 14.04 -22.18
N GLU A 3 -1.87 13.24 -23.23
CA GLU A 3 -1.75 11.79 -23.08
C GLU A 3 -0.61 11.46 -22.09
N PRO A 4 -0.85 10.60 -21.07
CA PRO A 4 0.20 10.24 -20.12
C PRO A 4 1.38 9.56 -20.81
N ILE A 5 2.59 9.90 -20.37
CA ILE A 5 3.83 9.26 -20.81
C ILE A 5 4.30 8.28 -19.74
N ILE A 6 4.59 7.06 -20.16
CA ILE A 6 4.94 5.92 -19.32
C ILE A 6 6.40 5.55 -19.55
N TYR A 7 7.15 5.33 -18.47
CA TYR A 7 8.47 4.72 -18.57
C TYR A 7 8.31 3.20 -18.73
N LEU A 8 8.96 2.62 -19.74
CA LEU A 8 9.00 1.19 -19.99
C LEU A 8 10.40 0.81 -20.47
N ASN A 9 11.12 0.01 -19.67
CA ASN A 9 12.45 -0.52 -19.99
C ASN A 9 13.46 0.53 -20.50
N GLY A 10 13.58 1.67 -19.82
CA GLY A 10 14.54 2.73 -20.16
C GLY A 10 14.02 3.79 -21.13
N LEU A 11 12.85 3.57 -21.74
CA LEU A 11 12.26 4.46 -22.74
C LEU A 11 10.94 5.06 -22.25
N PHE A 12 10.55 6.19 -22.83
CA PHE A 12 9.31 6.88 -22.54
C PHE A 12 8.34 6.76 -23.70
N TRP A 13 7.12 6.28 -23.43
CA TRP A 13 6.10 5.98 -24.42
C TRP A 13 4.79 6.67 -24.09
N PRO A 14 4.03 7.16 -25.08
CA PRO A 14 2.62 7.46 -24.87
C PRO A 14 1.88 6.23 -24.33
N LEU A 15 0.91 6.45 -23.42
CA LEU A 15 0.19 5.36 -22.76
C LEU A 15 -0.42 4.34 -23.75
N ASN A 16 -0.96 4.80 -24.89
CA ASN A 16 -1.53 3.90 -25.91
C ASN A 16 -0.49 2.99 -26.62
N GLN A 17 0.80 3.30 -26.48
CA GLN A 17 1.92 2.59 -27.09
C GLN A 17 2.74 1.80 -26.07
N ALA A 18 2.64 2.11 -24.78
CA ALA A 18 3.29 1.37 -23.71
C ALA A 18 2.64 -0.02 -23.56
N LYS A 19 3.25 -1.04 -24.18
CA LYS A 19 2.74 -2.42 -24.21
C LYS A 19 3.76 -3.38 -23.62
N VAL A 20 3.28 -4.32 -22.82
CA VAL A 20 4.05 -5.49 -22.37
C VAL A 20 3.66 -6.71 -23.19
N SER A 21 4.59 -7.66 -23.30
CA SER A 21 4.35 -8.91 -24.01
C SER A 21 3.29 -9.74 -23.32
N VAL A 22 2.49 -10.47 -24.10
CA VAL A 22 1.58 -11.50 -23.55
C VAL A 22 2.35 -12.69 -22.98
N GLN A 23 3.64 -12.79 -23.28
CA GLN A 23 4.58 -13.76 -22.71
C GLN A 23 5.29 -13.25 -21.44
N ASP A 24 5.03 -12.01 -21.02
CA ASP A 24 5.55 -11.49 -19.76
C ASP A 24 4.98 -12.30 -18.58
N ARG A 25 5.84 -12.87 -17.76
CA ARG A 25 5.43 -13.72 -16.63
C ARG A 25 4.67 -12.95 -15.55
N GLY A 26 4.82 -11.62 -15.49
CA GLY A 26 3.97 -10.78 -14.67
C GLY A 26 2.52 -10.79 -15.14
N PHE A 27 2.28 -10.87 -16.45
CA PHE A 27 0.95 -11.03 -17.02
C PHE A 27 0.42 -12.47 -16.86
N ILE A 28 1.24 -13.48 -17.14
CA ILE A 28 0.80 -14.88 -17.12
C ILE A 28 0.58 -15.40 -15.69
N TYR A 29 1.49 -15.09 -14.77
CA TYR A 29 1.55 -15.72 -13.44
C TYR A 29 1.48 -14.73 -12.28
N GLY A 30 1.43 -13.42 -12.54
CA GLY A 30 1.61 -12.41 -11.50
C GLY A 30 3.04 -12.39 -10.92
N ASP A 31 4.03 -12.97 -11.62
CA ASP A 31 5.44 -13.04 -11.22
C ASP A 31 6.09 -11.65 -11.34
N GLY A 32 5.83 -10.83 -10.32
CA GLY A 32 6.26 -9.45 -10.26
C GLY A 32 5.87 -8.77 -8.96
N LEU A 33 6.43 -7.58 -8.79
CA LEU A 33 6.31 -6.71 -7.63
C LEU A 33 5.80 -5.34 -8.08
N PHE A 34 5.23 -4.60 -7.14
CA PHE A 34 4.93 -3.20 -7.37
C PHE A 34 5.06 -2.34 -6.14
N GLU A 35 5.27 -1.06 -6.38
CA GLU A 35 5.18 0.01 -5.40
C GLU A 35 4.13 1.04 -5.81
N THR A 36 3.47 1.61 -4.81
CA THR A 36 2.59 2.77 -4.97
C THR A 36 3.19 3.90 -4.16
N LEU A 37 3.65 4.94 -4.83
CA LEU A 37 4.29 6.12 -4.24
C LEU A 37 3.34 7.32 -4.38
N ARG A 38 3.53 8.34 -3.55
CA ARG A 38 2.85 9.62 -3.69
C ARG A 38 3.86 10.75 -3.72
N ALA A 39 3.69 11.66 -4.66
CA ALA A 39 4.44 12.91 -4.71
C ALA A 39 3.57 14.07 -4.24
N TYR A 40 4.16 14.89 -3.36
CA TYR A 40 3.63 16.15 -2.88
C TYR A 40 4.53 17.27 -3.35
N SER A 41 3.97 18.23 -4.08
CA SER A 41 4.68 19.37 -4.64
C SER A 41 5.93 18.96 -5.46
N LYS A 42 5.82 17.84 -6.19
CA LYS A 42 6.87 17.18 -7.01
C LYS A 42 7.92 16.37 -6.25
N LYS A 43 7.87 16.29 -4.91
CA LYS A 43 8.77 15.43 -4.11
C LYS A 43 8.07 14.13 -3.74
N VAL A 44 8.72 13.00 -3.99
CA VAL A 44 8.17 11.68 -3.64
C VAL A 44 8.36 11.44 -2.15
N PHE A 45 7.26 11.32 -1.40
CA PHE A 45 7.29 11.07 0.03
C PHE A 45 7.83 9.66 0.32
N ARG A 46 8.81 9.56 1.23
CA ARG A 46 9.41 8.30 1.69
C ARG A 46 9.89 7.38 0.57
N LEU A 47 10.46 7.98 -0.49
CA LEU A 47 10.93 7.23 -1.67
C LEU A 47 11.91 6.13 -1.27
N GLU A 48 12.83 6.42 -0.36
CA GLU A 48 13.89 5.49 0.00
C GLU A 48 13.32 4.26 0.74
N GLU A 49 12.37 4.45 1.66
CA GLU A 49 11.68 3.38 2.37
C GLU A 49 10.84 2.50 1.42
N HIS A 50 10.22 3.10 0.41
CA HIS A 50 9.53 2.36 -0.65
C HIS A 50 10.51 1.50 -1.47
N LEU A 51 11.69 2.03 -1.82
CA LEU A 51 12.71 1.29 -2.55
C LEU A 51 13.34 0.18 -1.70
N ASP A 52 13.54 0.41 -0.39
CA ASP A 52 14.04 -0.60 0.53
C ASP A 52 13.08 -1.80 0.61
N ARG A 53 11.77 -1.54 0.70
CA ARG A 53 10.76 -2.61 0.68
C ARG A 53 10.75 -3.37 -0.64
N LEU A 54 10.88 -2.67 -1.77
CA LEU A 54 10.96 -3.29 -3.09
C LEU A 54 12.19 -4.22 -3.18
N MET A 55 13.38 -3.75 -2.80
CA MET A 55 14.63 -4.53 -2.85
C MET A 55 14.59 -5.74 -1.91
N LYS A 56 14.04 -5.58 -0.70
CA LYS A 56 13.79 -6.71 0.19
C LYS A 56 12.89 -7.76 -0.48
N SER A 57 11.81 -7.31 -1.12
CA SER A 57 10.87 -8.19 -1.82
C SER A 57 11.50 -8.89 -3.04
N THR A 58 12.40 -8.22 -3.78
CA THR A 58 13.05 -8.81 -4.95
C THR A 58 13.92 -10.00 -4.55
N SER A 59 14.64 -9.90 -3.43
CA SER A 59 15.47 -10.99 -2.89
C SER A 59 14.64 -12.23 -2.51
N MET A 60 13.42 -12.03 -1.99
CA MET A 60 12.54 -13.10 -1.54
C MET A 60 11.95 -13.92 -2.70
N ILE A 61 11.87 -13.33 -3.89
CA ILE A 61 11.37 -13.98 -5.10
C ILE A 61 12.47 -14.25 -6.13
N PHE A 62 13.75 -14.13 -5.74
CA PHE A 62 14.90 -14.35 -6.64
C PHE A 62 14.87 -13.45 -7.89
N LEU A 63 14.38 -12.21 -7.77
CA LEU A 63 14.33 -11.22 -8.84
C LEU A 63 15.53 -10.28 -8.75
N GLU A 64 16.36 -10.29 -9.78
CA GLU A 64 17.44 -9.31 -9.93
C GLU A 64 16.88 -8.07 -10.62
N LEU A 65 17.21 -6.88 -10.12
CA LEU A 65 16.75 -5.64 -10.73
C LEU A 65 17.64 -5.27 -11.92
N PRO A 66 17.07 -4.85 -13.07
CA PRO A 66 17.87 -4.44 -14.23
C PRO A 66 18.42 -3.01 -14.09
N MET A 67 18.20 -2.38 -12.93
CA MET A 67 18.50 -0.98 -12.64
C MET A 67 18.98 -0.84 -11.20
N THR A 68 19.93 0.06 -10.99
CA THR A 68 20.35 0.50 -9.67
C THR A 68 19.26 1.33 -8.99
N ARG A 69 19.35 1.46 -7.68
CA ARG A 69 18.50 2.35 -6.87
C ARG A 69 18.41 3.78 -7.44
N ASN A 70 19.55 4.31 -7.85
CA ASN A 70 19.66 5.68 -8.36
C ASN A 70 18.97 5.82 -9.73
N GLU A 71 19.09 4.81 -10.59
CA GLU A 71 18.41 4.82 -11.89
C GLU A 71 16.89 4.72 -11.73
N ILE A 72 16.39 3.88 -10.80
CA ILE A 72 14.96 3.81 -10.50
C ILE A 72 14.45 5.17 -10.00
N ARG A 73 15.17 5.80 -9.06
CA ARG A 73 14.85 7.15 -8.59
C ARG A 73 14.80 8.16 -9.74
N SER A 74 15.82 8.20 -10.60
CA SER A 74 15.87 9.11 -11.74
C SER A 74 14.72 8.84 -12.72
N ALA A 75 14.37 7.57 -12.99
CA ALA A 75 13.25 7.22 -13.86
C ALA A 75 11.90 7.67 -13.29
N ILE A 76 11.69 7.54 -11.97
CA ILE A 76 10.48 8.05 -11.28
C ILE A 76 10.37 9.57 -11.45
N TYR A 77 11.42 10.32 -11.09
CA TYR A 77 11.38 11.79 -11.19
C TYR A 77 11.26 12.28 -12.62
N ARG A 78 11.92 11.61 -13.58
CA ARG A 78 11.78 11.95 -15.00
C ARG A 78 10.38 11.68 -15.52
N THR A 79 9.72 10.61 -15.06
CA THR A 79 8.32 10.32 -15.38
C THR A 79 7.40 11.44 -14.86
N LEU A 80 7.62 11.92 -13.63
CA LEU A 80 6.86 13.05 -13.07
C LEU A 80 7.07 14.34 -13.87
N GLU A 81 8.32 14.65 -14.20
CA GLU A 81 8.72 15.86 -14.94
C GLU A 81 8.08 15.90 -16.34
N ILE A 82 8.20 14.82 -17.12
CA ILE A 82 7.64 14.74 -18.48
C ILE A 82 6.12 14.90 -18.48
N ASN A 83 5.44 14.37 -17.47
CA ASN A 83 3.99 14.50 -17.33
C ASN A 83 3.56 15.81 -16.67
N GLY A 84 4.49 16.66 -16.22
CA GLY A 84 4.19 17.93 -15.56
C GLY A 84 3.43 17.78 -14.23
N LEU A 85 3.62 16.66 -13.52
CA LEU A 85 2.83 16.32 -12.33
C LEU A 85 3.47 16.87 -11.04
N SER A 86 2.63 17.43 -10.16
CA SER A 86 3.03 17.97 -8.85
C SER A 86 2.48 17.13 -7.70
N GLU A 87 1.15 16.98 -7.65
CA GLU A 87 0.44 16.07 -6.74
C GLU A 87 0.07 14.81 -7.52
N SER A 88 0.67 13.67 -7.18
CA SER A 88 0.49 12.46 -8.00
C SER A 88 0.65 11.16 -7.25
N ILE A 89 0.04 10.12 -7.81
CA ILE A 89 0.30 8.72 -7.47
C ILE A 89 1.19 8.13 -8.55
N ILE A 90 2.30 7.54 -8.14
CA ILE A 90 3.23 6.82 -9.00
C ILE A 90 3.07 5.33 -8.73
N ARG A 91 2.99 4.53 -9.78
CA ARG A 91 3.09 3.08 -9.70
C ARG A 91 4.35 2.63 -10.41
N LEU A 92 5.26 2.03 -9.66
CA LEU A 92 6.43 1.30 -10.15
C LEU A 92 6.04 -0.18 -10.16
N THR A 93 6.11 -0.83 -11.32
CA THR A 93 5.86 -2.27 -11.46
C THR A 93 7.10 -2.92 -12.06
N ILE A 94 7.52 -4.04 -11.48
CA ILE A 94 8.64 -4.83 -11.97
C ILE A 94 8.19 -6.27 -12.10
N THR A 95 8.27 -6.84 -13.28
CA THR A 95 7.92 -8.24 -13.52
C THR A 95 9.15 -9.03 -13.89
N ARG A 96 9.05 -10.35 -13.83
CA ARG A 96 10.09 -11.27 -14.30
C ARG A 96 10.44 -11.12 -15.79
N GLY A 97 9.59 -10.43 -16.56
CA GLY A 97 9.79 -10.22 -17.98
C GLY A 97 9.29 -11.39 -18.85
N GLU A 98 9.55 -11.25 -20.15
CA GLU A 98 9.25 -12.27 -21.15
C GLU A 98 10.20 -13.46 -21.02
N GLN A 99 9.64 -14.65 -20.83
CA GLN A 99 10.40 -15.91 -20.78
C GLN A 99 9.62 -17.03 -21.47
N GLU A 100 10.32 -18.11 -21.79
CA GLU A 100 9.70 -19.33 -22.26
C GLU A 100 8.66 -19.88 -21.24
N PRO A 101 7.59 -20.54 -21.72
CA PRO A 101 6.56 -21.09 -20.84
C PRO A 101 7.12 -22.08 -19.80
N GLY A 102 6.60 -22.01 -18.58
CA GLY A 102 7.00 -22.88 -17.46
C GLY A 102 7.28 -22.10 -16.20
N ILE A 103 7.56 -22.81 -15.10
CA ILE A 103 7.77 -22.20 -13.78
C ILE A 103 9.24 -21.94 -13.44
N ASN A 104 10.18 -22.61 -14.12
CA ASN A 104 11.62 -22.40 -13.93
C ASN A 104 11.99 -20.96 -14.28
N ILE A 105 12.91 -20.38 -13.51
CA ILE A 105 13.40 -19.02 -13.73
C ILE A 105 14.56 -19.06 -14.71
N ASN A 106 14.45 -18.33 -15.82
CA ASN A 106 15.59 -18.00 -16.67
C ASN A 106 16.23 -16.69 -16.17
N TYR A 107 17.48 -16.75 -15.71
CA TYR A 107 18.21 -15.58 -15.20
C TYR A 107 18.82 -14.72 -16.32
N ASP A 108 18.94 -15.25 -17.54
CA ASP A 108 19.48 -14.50 -18.68
C ASP A 108 18.44 -13.56 -19.32
N ALA A 109 17.15 -13.76 -19.01
CA ALA A 109 16.07 -12.93 -19.52
C ALA A 109 15.84 -11.69 -18.62
N PRO A 110 15.83 -10.47 -19.19
CA PRO A 110 15.73 -9.26 -18.38
C PRO A 110 14.31 -9.05 -17.83
N PRO A 111 14.17 -8.58 -16.58
CA PRO A 111 12.91 -8.11 -16.02
C PRO A 111 12.30 -6.94 -16.80
N THR A 112 10.96 -6.82 -16.79
CA THR A 112 10.26 -5.63 -17.30
C THR A 112 10.07 -4.62 -16.18
N VAL A 113 10.41 -3.36 -16.42
CA VAL A 113 10.21 -2.24 -15.48
C VAL A 113 9.27 -1.21 -16.10
N VAL A 114 8.17 -0.93 -15.40
CA VAL A 114 7.17 0.06 -15.79
C VAL A 114 7.00 1.10 -14.70
N ILE A 115 7.08 2.38 -15.05
CA ILE A 115 6.71 3.48 -14.15
C ILE A 115 5.64 4.33 -14.81
N GLN A 116 4.50 4.43 -14.13
CA GLN A 116 3.39 5.27 -14.52
C GLN A 116 3.09 6.27 -13.40
N ALA A 117 2.67 7.48 -13.75
CA ALA A 117 2.23 8.47 -12.80
C ALA A 117 0.90 9.07 -13.25
N ARG A 118 0.03 9.38 -12.29
CA ARG A 118 -1.26 10.02 -12.52
C ARG A 118 -1.54 11.08 -11.47
N PRO A 119 -2.39 12.08 -11.75
CA PRO A 119 -2.89 12.98 -10.72
C PRO A 119 -3.47 12.22 -9.54
N VAL A 120 -3.27 12.76 -8.34
CA VAL A 120 -3.95 12.25 -7.15
C VAL A 120 -5.46 12.47 -7.28
N THR A 121 -6.24 11.49 -6.81
CA THR A 121 -7.68 11.66 -6.62
C THR A 121 -7.89 11.76 -5.12
N SER A 122 -8.07 12.99 -4.63
CA SER A 122 -8.31 13.20 -3.21
C SER A 122 -9.64 12.57 -2.80
N LEU A 123 -9.66 11.94 -1.63
CA LEU A 123 -10.92 11.60 -0.98
C LEU A 123 -11.61 12.91 -0.56
N PRO A 124 -12.95 12.93 -0.56
CA PRO A 124 -13.69 14.10 -0.10
C PRO A 124 -13.44 14.31 1.41
N GLU A 125 -13.41 15.57 1.83
CA GLU A 125 -13.09 15.96 3.22
C GLU A 125 -13.98 15.26 4.25
N TYR A 126 -15.27 15.08 3.94
CA TYR A 126 -16.21 14.38 4.81
C TYR A 126 -15.80 12.95 5.14
N ALA A 127 -14.99 12.28 4.30
CA ALA A 127 -14.49 10.93 4.59
C ALA A 127 -13.50 10.94 5.77
N TYR A 128 -12.77 12.03 5.97
CA TYR A 128 -11.89 12.24 7.12
C TYR A 128 -12.63 12.84 8.31
N GLU A 129 -13.67 13.65 8.08
CA GLU A 129 -14.47 14.25 9.16
C GLU A 129 -15.43 13.27 9.83
N ASN A 130 -16.05 12.38 9.05
CA ASN A 130 -17.05 11.40 9.50
C ASN A 130 -16.47 9.98 9.62
N GLY A 131 -15.30 9.73 9.03
CA GLY A 131 -14.72 8.40 8.91
C GLY A 131 -15.48 7.49 7.95
N VAL A 132 -14.98 6.26 7.82
CA VAL A 132 -15.51 5.25 6.92
C VAL A 132 -15.92 3.95 7.64
N SER A 133 -16.67 3.11 6.94
CA SER A 133 -17.04 1.75 7.36
C SER A 133 -16.06 0.72 6.82
N VAL A 134 -15.84 -0.37 7.57
CA VAL A 134 -15.08 -1.54 7.09
C VAL A 134 -15.83 -2.85 7.33
N SER A 135 -15.58 -3.85 6.47
CA SER A 135 -16.06 -5.21 6.65
C SER A 135 -14.93 -6.15 7.06
N LEU A 136 -15.18 -7.10 7.96
CA LEU A 136 -14.20 -8.13 8.33
C LEU A 136 -14.40 -9.40 7.51
N PHE A 137 -13.33 -9.91 6.91
CA PHE A 137 -13.33 -11.18 6.20
C PHE A 137 -12.37 -12.17 6.85
N LYS A 138 -12.88 -13.36 7.17
CA LYS A 138 -12.15 -14.39 7.93
C LYS A 138 -11.43 -15.36 6.99
N ASN A 139 -10.30 -15.88 7.46
CA ASN A 139 -9.52 -16.93 6.78
C ASN A 139 -9.22 -16.59 5.30
N CYS A 140 -8.85 -15.33 5.04
CA CYS A 140 -8.69 -14.82 3.69
C CYS A 140 -7.44 -13.95 3.49
N ALA A 141 -6.66 -13.72 4.55
CA ALA A 141 -5.39 -12.99 4.44
C ALA A 141 -4.42 -13.77 3.52
N PRO A 142 -4.01 -13.20 2.38
CA PRO A 142 -3.13 -13.88 1.44
C PRO A 142 -1.71 -13.95 1.99
N ARG A 143 -0.98 -15.00 1.62
CA ARG A 143 0.46 -15.14 1.87
C ARG A 143 1.12 -15.86 0.70
N VAL A 144 2.43 -15.70 0.58
CA VAL A 144 3.24 -16.57 -0.28
C VAL A 144 3.78 -17.71 0.57
N SER A 145 3.33 -18.94 0.29
CA SER A 145 3.76 -20.13 1.05
C SER A 145 5.27 -20.25 1.11
N GLY A 146 5.82 -20.41 2.32
CA GLY A 146 7.26 -20.53 2.56
C GLY A 146 7.99 -19.20 2.74
N ILE A 147 7.31 -18.06 2.65
CA ILE A 147 7.88 -16.73 2.91
C ILE A 147 7.22 -16.13 4.16
N PHE A 148 8.03 -15.85 5.18
CA PHE A 148 7.56 -15.37 6.49
C PHE A 148 7.37 -13.85 6.60
N SER A 149 7.45 -13.14 5.49
CA SER A 149 7.24 -11.70 5.37
C SER A 149 6.29 -11.45 4.20
N GLN A 150 5.29 -10.60 4.40
CA GLN A 150 4.39 -10.24 3.32
C GLN A 150 5.11 -9.50 2.18
N ILE A 151 4.67 -9.74 0.95
CA ILE A 151 5.25 -9.18 -0.28
C ILE A 151 4.19 -8.41 -1.07
N LYS A 152 4.54 -7.21 -1.54
CA LYS A 152 3.70 -6.40 -2.43
C LYS A 152 3.80 -6.87 -3.89
N SER A 153 3.29 -8.07 -4.15
CA SER A 153 3.36 -8.72 -5.47
C SER A 153 2.21 -8.32 -6.40
N CYS A 154 2.31 -8.66 -7.68
CA CYS A 154 1.23 -8.50 -8.66
C CYS A 154 0.05 -9.49 -8.45
N ASN A 155 0.15 -10.44 -7.53
CA ASN A 155 -0.92 -11.39 -7.19
C ASN A 155 -1.96 -10.76 -6.25
N PHE A 156 -2.81 -9.88 -6.80
CA PHE A 156 -3.77 -9.08 -6.03
C PHE A 156 -5.24 -9.53 -6.14
N LEU A 157 -5.52 -10.70 -6.74
CA LEU A 157 -6.88 -11.15 -7.02
C LEU A 157 -7.73 -11.32 -5.74
N SER A 158 -7.16 -11.88 -4.68
CA SER A 158 -7.86 -12.05 -3.39
C SER A 158 -8.30 -10.69 -2.85
N GLN A 159 -7.41 -9.71 -2.84
CA GLN A 159 -7.69 -8.35 -2.38
C GLN A 159 -8.76 -7.68 -3.24
N ILE A 160 -8.72 -7.85 -4.57
CA ILE A 160 -9.74 -7.31 -5.48
C ILE A 160 -11.12 -7.88 -5.16
N VAL A 161 -11.24 -9.20 -5.00
CA VAL A 161 -12.52 -9.85 -4.69
C VAL A 161 -13.06 -9.40 -3.34
N LEU A 162 -12.20 -9.31 -2.32
CA LEU A 162 -12.61 -8.88 -0.98
C LEU A 162 -12.97 -7.39 -0.93
N ARG A 163 -12.28 -6.55 -1.71
CA ARG A 163 -12.60 -5.12 -1.85
C ARG A 163 -13.99 -4.94 -2.44
N GLU A 164 -14.30 -5.68 -3.49
CA GLU A 164 -15.61 -5.68 -4.15
C GLU A 164 -16.72 -6.20 -3.22
N ARG A 165 -16.42 -7.21 -2.40
CA ARG A 165 -17.37 -7.69 -1.38
C ARG A 165 -17.65 -6.64 -0.32
N ALA A 166 -16.63 -5.95 0.18
CA ALA A 166 -16.82 -4.85 1.14
C ALA A 166 -17.70 -3.74 0.57
N LEU A 167 -17.47 -3.34 -0.69
CA LEU A 167 -18.31 -2.33 -1.36
C LEU A 167 -19.78 -2.75 -1.46
N LYS A 168 -20.04 -4.04 -1.71
CA LYS A 168 -21.40 -4.61 -1.73
C LYS A 168 -22.06 -4.71 -0.35
N GLU A 169 -21.28 -4.59 0.72
CA GLU A 169 -21.75 -4.55 2.10
C GLU A 169 -21.80 -3.11 2.66
N ASP A 170 -21.72 -2.10 1.77
CA ASP A 170 -21.65 -0.67 2.09
C ASP A 170 -20.45 -0.28 2.97
N SER A 171 -19.37 -1.06 2.87
CA SER A 171 -18.09 -0.81 3.51
C SER A 171 -17.10 -0.13 2.57
N TYR A 172 -16.38 0.86 3.09
CA TYR A 172 -15.29 1.49 2.36
C TYR A 172 -14.10 0.56 2.17
N GLU A 173 -13.79 -0.39 3.04
CA GLU A 173 -12.67 -1.33 2.84
C GLU A 173 -12.97 -2.69 3.51
N GLY A 174 -12.34 -3.76 3.02
CA GLY A 174 -12.33 -5.06 3.70
C GLY A 174 -11.07 -5.21 4.56
N ILE A 175 -11.21 -5.64 5.80
CA ILE A 175 -10.12 -6.06 6.69
C ILE A 175 -10.03 -7.58 6.66
N MET A 176 -8.85 -8.08 6.33
CA MET A 176 -8.58 -9.51 6.19
C MET A 176 -8.05 -10.07 7.50
N LEU A 177 -8.59 -11.22 7.90
CA LEU A 177 -8.13 -12.00 9.05
C LEU A 177 -7.47 -13.30 8.56
N ASP A 178 -6.49 -13.77 9.32
CA ASP A 178 -5.82 -15.03 9.09
C ASP A 178 -6.68 -16.24 9.57
N HIS A 179 -6.08 -17.43 9.53
CA HIS A 179 -6.73 -18.68 9.92
C HIS A 179 -6.99 -18.82 11.43
N ASN A 180 -6.35 -17.99 12.26
CA ASN A 180 -6.52 -17.94 13.71
C ASN A 180 -7.50 -16.84 14.14
N ASN A 181 -8.16 -16.17 13.19
CA ASN A 181 -8.96 -14.96 13.40
C ASN A 181 -8.16 -13.78 13.97
N CYS A 182 -6.85 -13.76 13.75
CA CYS A 182 -6.03 -12.58 13.98
C CYS A 182 -6.22 -11.63 12.79
N VAL A 183 -6.39 -10.35 13.10
CA VAL A 183 -6.43 -9.26 12.14
C VAL A 183 -5.07 -9.17 11.47
N ALA A 184 -5.06 -9.23 10.13
CA ALA A 184 -3.86 -8.99 9.35
C ALA A 184 -3.83 -7.53 8.90
N GLU A 185 -4.50 -7.21 7.79
CA GLU A 185 -4.53 -5.87 7.20
C GLU A 185 -5.77 -5.67 6.32
N GLY A 186 -6.01 -4.43 5.89
CA GLY A 186 -7.02 -4.12 4.89
C GLY A 186 -6.64 -4.60 3.49
N THR A 187 -7.61 -4.67 2.58
CA THR A 187 -7.36 -5.08 1.17
C THR A 187 -6.30 -4.24 0.47
N THR A 188 -6.15 -2.97 0.88
CA THR A 188 -5.12 -2.06 0.33
C THR A 188 -4.43 -1.21 1.39
N SER A 189 -4.57 -1.54 2.68
CA SER A 189 -4.17 -0.67 3.79
C SER A 189 -3.71 -1.47 5.02
N ASN A 190 -2.88 -0.88 5.88
CA ASN A 190 -2.70 -1.39 7.25
C ASN A 190 -3.79 -0.81 8.16
N ILE A 191 -4.04 -1.45 9.32
CA ILE A 191 -5.04 -1.02 10.30
C ILE A 191 -4.38 -0.73 11.66
N PHE A 192 -4.84 0.33 12.30
CA PHE A 192 -4.52 0.69 13.67
C PHE A 192 -5.79 0.82 14.50
N ILE A 193 -5.65 0.50 15.78
CA ILE A 193 -6.73 0.46 16.75
C ILE A 193 -6.27 1.22 17.99
N VAL A 194 -7.11 2.11 18.50
CA VAL A 194 -6.90 2.81 19.75
C VAL A 194 -7.79 2.16 20.81
N LYS A 195 -7.19 1.74 21.92
CA LYS A 195 -7.92 1.21 23.07
C LYS A 195 -7.22 1.59 24.37
N ASN A 196 -7.95 2.17 25.32
CA ASN A 196 -7.40 2.66 26.59
C ASN A 196 -6.20 3.61 26.39
N ASN A 197 -6.34 4.55 25.45
CA ASN A 197 -5.31 5.54 25.10
C ASN A 197 -3.97 4.93 24.63
N GLN A 198 -4.00 3.69 24.12
CA GLN A 198 -2.86 3.02 23.50
C GLN A 198 -3.18 2.70 22.05
N LEU A 199 -2.23 3.00 21.17
CA LEU A 199 -2.29 2.66 19.76
C LEU A 199 -1.74 1.25 19.56
N VAL A 200 -2.49 0.41 18.85
CA VAL A 200 -2.18 -1.00 18.59
C VAL A 200 -2.35 -1.29 17.11
N THR A 201 -1.41 -2.03 16.53
CA THR A 201 -1.49 -2.55 15.16
C THR A 201 -1.05 -4.02 15.16
N PRO A 202 -1.55 -4.83 14.22
CA PRO A 202 -1.03 -6.17 13.97
C PRO A 202 0.49 -6.18 13.77
N GLU A 203 1.17 -7.17 14.35
CA GLU A 203 2.60 -7.46 14.15
C GLU A 203 2.92 -7.79 12.70
N LEU A 204 4.12 -7.42 12.25
CA LEU A 204 4.60 -7.82 10.93
C LEU A 204 4.84 -9.33 10.86
N ASN A 205 4.27 -9.97 9.84
CA ASN A 205 4.40 -11.39 9.56
C ASN A 205 4.14 -11.67 8.06
N GLU A 206 3.85 -12.92 7.70
CA GLU A 206 3.54 -13.32 6.33
C GLU A 206 2.20 -12.78 5.78
N TYR A 207 1.34 -12.23 6.64
CA TYR A 207 0.03 -11.68 6.29
C TYR A 207 0.01 -10.15 6.28
N VAL A 208 0.84 -9.48 7.10
CA VAL A 208 0.84 -8.02 7.29
C VAL A 208 1.99 -7.38 6.54
N LEU A 209 1.67 -6.51 5.57
CA LEU A 209 2.66 -5.78 4.80
C LEU A 209 3.37 -4.74 5.68
N PRO A 210 4.71 -4.61 5.62
CA PRO A 210 5.42 -3.49 6.21
C PRO A 210 5.10 -2.20 5.43
N GLY A 211 3.97 -1.57 5.78
CA GLY A 211 3.52 -0.33 5.16
C GLY A 211 4.46 0.83 5.45
N VAL A 212 4.79 1.63 4.43
CA VAL A 212 5.56 2.86 4.61
C VAL A 212 4.77 3.88 5.43
N THR A 213 3.47 4.07 5.14
CA THR A 213 2.60 4.92 5.97
C THR A 213 2.45 4.40 7.40
N ARG A 214 2.38 3.06 7.57
CA ARG A 214 2.38 2.42 8.89
C ARG A 214 3.63 2.79 9.68
N GLN A 215 4.80 2.73 9.06
CA GLN A 215 6.06 3.14 9.70
C GLN A 215 6.03 4.62 10.11
N VAL A 216 5.51 5.51 9.26
CA VAL A 216 5.35 6.93 9.60
C VAL A 216 4.47 7.11 10.83
N VAL A 217 3.40 6.32 10.99
CA VAL A 217 2.55 6.37 12.19
C VAL A 217 3.33 5.99 13.45
N PHE A 218 4.21 5.00 13.40
CA PHE A 218 5.09 4.68 14.55
C PHE A 218 6.00 5.86 14.91
N GLU A 219 6.65 6.46 13.91
CA GLU A 219 7.57 7.60 14.14
C GLU A 219 6.82 8.82 14.70
N LEU A 220 5.61 9.11 14.18
CA LEU A 220 4.77 10.18 14.70
C LEU A 220 4.27 9.89 16.11
N ALA A 221 3.91 8.65 16.42
CA ALA A 221 3.47 8.25 17.74
C ALA A 221 4.60 8.39 18.77
N GLU A 222 5.80 7.90 18.45
CA GLU A 222 7.01 8.04 19.28
C GLU A 222 7.34 9.52 19.53
N ALA A 223 7.35 10.35 18.49
CA ALA A 223 7.67 11.78 18.61
C ALA A 223 6.64 12.60 19.40
N ASN A 224 5.45 12.04 19.69
CA ASN A 224 4.36 12.73 20.38
C ASN A 224 3.90 11.99 21.65
N ASP A 225 4.77 11.12 22.21
CA ASP A 225 4.52 10.37 23.43
C ASP A 225 3.23 9.51 23.40
N ILE A 226 2.83 9.06 22.20
CA ILE A 226 1.72 8.14 22.01
C ILE A 226 2.27 6.71 22.05
N ILE A 227 1.84 5.92 23.03
CA ILE A 227 2.23 4.51 23.13
C ILE A 227 1.68 3.74 21.93
N CYS A 228 2.58 3.30 21.04
CA CYS A 228 2.25 2.47 19.88
C CYS A 228 2.87 1.08 20.02
N LYS A 229 2.06 0.03 19.92
CA LYS A 229 2.49 -1.36 20.09
C LYS A 229 2.13 -2.22 18.87
N GLU A 230 3.08 -3.05 18.49
CA GLU A 230 2.83 -4.21 17.65
C GLU A 230 2.41 -5.37 18.54
N GLN A 231 1.24 -5.97 18.27
CA GLN A 231 0.81 -7.21 18.91
C GLN A 231 -0.14 -8.00 18.01
N ALA A 232 -0.35 -9.28 18.31
CA ALA A 232 -1.48 -10.02 17.74
C ALA A 232 -2.81 -9.35 18.14
N VAL A 233 -3.65 -9.09 17.14
CA VAL A 233 -4.95 -8.43 17.32
C VAL A 233 -6.05 -9.42 16.95
N MET A 234 -6.89 -9.80 17.91
CA MET A 234 -8.05 -10.65 17.66
C MET A 234 -9.21 -9.81 17.12
N GLU A 235 -10.11 -10.44 16.36
CA GLU A 235 -11.35 -9.82 15.84
C GLU A 235 -12.11 -8.96 16.89
N ASN A 236 -12.35 -9.52 18.09
CA ASN A 236 -13.07 -8.82 19.16
C ASN A 236 -12.39 -7.53 19.63
N TYR A 237 -11.08 -7.41 19.42
CA TYR A 237 -10.34 -6.22 19.80
C TYR A 237 -10.78 -4.99 18.98
N ILE A 238 -11.17 -5.17 17.71
CA ILE A 238 -11.70 -4.09 16.87
C ILE A 238 -13.07 -3.63 17.37
N TYR A 239 -13.96 -4.56 17.72
CA TYR A 239 -15.33 -4.23 18.18
C TYR A 239 -15.36 -3.52 19.54
N GLU A 240 -14.29 -3.63 20.32
CA GLU A 240 -14.13 -3.01 21.64
C GLU A 240 -13.19 -1.78 21.60
N ALA A 241 -12.85 -1.30 20.41
CA ALA A 241 -11.95 -0.17 20.23
C ALA A 241 -12.63 1.17 20.58
N ASP A 242 -11.82 2.11 21.07
CA ASP A 242 -12.21 3.50 21.25
C ASP A 242 -12.15 4.25 19.90
N GLU A 243 -11.11 3.97 19.10
CA GLU A 243 -10.94 4.50 17.75
C GLU A 243 -10.30 3.44 16.84
N ALA A 244 -10.47 3.59 15.53
CA ALA A 244 -9.70 2.83 14.55
C ALA A 244 -9.42 3.69 13.32
N PHE A 245 -8.34 3.36 12.59
CA PHE A 245 -8.04 3.98 11.31
C PHE A 245 -7.25 3.04 10.41
N ILE A 246 -7.32 3.28 9.11
CA ILE A 246 -6.54 2.57 8.11
C ILE A 246 -5.51 3.49 7.47
N THR A 247 -4.42 2.90 6.99
CA THR A 247 -3.31 3.66 6.39
C THR A 247 -2.84 3.06 5.08
N ASN A 248 -2.66 3.92 4.08
CA ASN A 248 -1.85 3.62 2.90
C ASN A 248 -1.32 4.90 2.26
N THR A 249 -0.41 4.77 1.29
CA THR A 249 0.21 5.90 0.60
C THR A 249 -0.78 6.82 -0.13
N GLY A 250 -1.92 6.27 -0.59
CA GLY A 250 -2.92 7.01 -1.34
C GLY A 250 -3.94 7.75 -0.46
N ILE A 251 -4.40 7.13 0.62
CA ILE A 251 -5.47 7.64 1.49
C ILE A 251 -4.96 8.28 2.78
N GLU A 252 -3.65 8.21 3.04
CA GLU A 252 -3.02 8.77 4.23
C GLU A 252 -3.43 8.00 5.49
N ILE A 253 -3.96 8.69 6.49
CA ILE A 253 -4.57 8.15 7.70
C ILE A 253 -6.08 8.40 7.59
N LEU A 254 -6.86 7.35 7.34
CA LEU A 254 -8.31 7.46 7.15
C LEU A 254 -9.05 6.85 8.34
N PRO A 255 -9.86 7.64 9.08
CA PRO A 255 -10.60 7.15 10.24
C PRO A 255 -11.61 6.06 9.89
N VAL A 256 -11.76 5.06 10.75
CA VAL A 256 -12.75 4.00 10.66
C VAL A 256 -13.71 4.12 11.83
N CYS A 257 -14.98 4.37 11.53
CA CYS A 257 -16.02 4.65 12.53
C CYS A 257 -17.04 3.52 12.67
N SER A 258 -17.02 2.53 11.78
CA SER A 258 -17.80 1.32 11.94
C SER A 258 -17.13 0.09 11.33
N VAL A 259 -17.39 -1.07 11.94
CA VAL A 259 -16.92 -2.39 11.51
C VAL A 259 -18.12 -3.34 11.43
N ASN A 260 -18.34 -3.98 10.28
CA ASN A 260 -19.52 -4.82 10.03
C ASN A 260 -20.83 -4.11 10.46
N GLN A 261 -20.97 -2.83 10.10
CA GLN A 261 -22.11 -1.97 10.44
C GLN A 261 -22.31 -1.68 11.95
N ARG A 262 -21.39 -2.12 12.81
CA ARG A 262 -21.34 -1.76 14.23
C ARG A 262 -20.41 -0.56 14.44
N GLN A 263 -20.87 0.44 15.18
CA GLN A 263 -20.06 1.62 15.51
C GLN A 263 -18.84 1.24 16.35
N ILE A 264 -17.71 1.90 16.06
CA ILE A 264 -16.51 1.92 16.89
C ILE A 264 -16.58 3.18 17.75
N GLY A 265 -16.31 3.07 19.06
CA GLY A 265 -16.44 4.19 19.99
C GLY A 265 -17.80 4.88 19.90
N ASN A 266 -17.79 6.19 19.66
CA ASN A 266 -18.99 7.02 19.45
C ASN A 266 -19.43 7.13 17.99
N GLY A 267 -18.79 6.41 17.06
CA GLY A 267 -19.08 6.48 15.63
C GLY A 267 -18.50 7.70 14.91
N GLU A 268 -17.54 8.41 15.52
CA GLU A 268 -16.86 9.56 14.93
C GLU A 268 -15.32 9.38 14.97
N PRO A 269 -14.55 10.08 14.12
CA PRO A 269 -13.09 10.06 14.21
C PRO A 269 -12.61 10.58 15.56
N GLY A 270 -11.87 9.76 16.30
CA GLY A 270 -11.43 10.10 17.64
C GLY A 270 -10.19 11.01 17.70
N PRO A 271 -9.83 11.50 18.90
CA PRO A 271 -8.77 12.48 19.09
C PRO A 271 -7.38 12.00 18.67
N ILE A 272 -6.99 10.75 18.95
CA ILE A 272 -5.66 10.24 18.58
C ILE A 272 -5.55 10.14 17.06
N THR A 273 -6.60 9.64 16.41
CA THR A 273 -6.67 9.53 14.94
C THR A 273 -6.55 10.91 14.27
N ARG A 274 -7.31 11.91 14.75
CA ARG A 274 -7.24 13.29 14.23
C ARG A 274 -5.88 13.92 14.46
N GLN A 275 -5.30 13.73 15.64
CA GLN A 275 -3.95 14.22 15.96
C GLN A 275 -2.91 13.65 15.00
N LEU A 276 -2.90 12.32 14.82
CA LEU A 276 -1.97 11.64 13.92
C LEU A 276 -2.16 12.06 12.47
N HIS A 277 -3.39 12.20 11.98
CA HIS A 277 -3.64 12.70 10.62
C HIS A 277 -3.11 14.13 10.43
N GLY A 278 -3.37 15.03 11.40
CA GLY A 278 -2.85 16.39 11.35
C GLY A 278 -1.31 16.46 11.38
N LEU A 279 -0.65 15.61 12.17
CA LEU A 279 0.81 15.48 12.21
C LEU A 279 1.36 14.91 10.90
N PHE A 280 0.68 13.92 10.33
CA PHE A 280 1.05 13.31 9.05
C PHE A 280 1.01 14.32 7.91
N LEU A 281 -0.04 15.15 7.83
CA LEU A 281 -0.13 16.23 6.84
C LEU A 281 1.01 17.26 6.98
N LYS A 282 1.43 17.58 8.22
CA LYS A 282 2.57 18.48 8.48
C LYS A 282 3.91 17.87 8.04
N SER A 283 4.07 16.55 8.18
CA SER A 283 5.31 15.87 7.77
C SER A 283 5.62 16.01 6.27
N PHE A 284 4.62 16.34 5.45
CA PHE A 284 4.83 16.67 4.03
C PHE A 284 5.40 18.07 3.81
N VAL A 285 5.06 19.01 4.69
CA VAL A 285 5.60 20.38 4.65
C VAL A 285 7.07 20.35 5.03
N ASP A 286 7.45 19.52 6.01
CA ASP A 286 8.83 19.36 6.45
C ASP A 286 9.74 18.64 5.44
N LEU A 287 9.19 18.10 4.33
CA LEU A 287 9.98 17.69 3.17
C LEU A 287 10.58 18.87 2.39
N TYR A 288 10.18 20.12 2.71
CA TYR A 288 10.67 21.38 2.13
C TYR A 288 11.53 22.15 3.12
#